data_AF-A0A397FKL3-F1
#
_entry.id   AF-A0A397FKL3-F1
#
_cell.length_a   1.000
_cell.length_b   1.000
_cell.length_c   1.000
_cell.angle_alpha   90.00
_cell.angle_beta   90.00
_cell.angle_gamma   90.00
#
_symmetry.space_group_name_H-M   'P 1'
#
loop_
_entity.id
_entity.type
_entity.pdbx_description
1 polymer ?
#
loop_
_entity_poly.entity_id
_entity_poly.type
_entity_poly.pdbx_seq_one_letter_code
_entity_poly.pdbx_strand_id
1 'polypeptide(L)' 'MRLSNQTESQVIQAYLKKTGYACSPYYLMEKASYKQIQNEGKTITEVKYKKLAQQAQKLIDSLLDYL' A
#
# COMPACT_ATOMS: atom_id res chain seq x y z
N MET A 1 6.43 -1.70 -1.30
CA MET A 1 7.01 -0.60 -0.50
C MET A 1 5.97 -0.14 0.50
N ARG A 2 6.36 0.16 1.76
CA ARG A 2 5.49 0.78 2.77
C ARG A 2 6.00 2.20 3.00
N LEU A 3 5.10 3.15 3.20
CA LEU A 3 5.43 4.57 3.30
C LEU A 3 5.09 5.11 4.68
N SER A 4 5.95 5.98 5.20
CA SER A 4 5.85 6.54 6.55
C SER A 4 4.76 7.60 6.64
N ASN A 5 4.55 8.39 5.58
CA ASN A 5 3.57 9.47 5.56
C ASN A 5 3.03 9.79 4.15
N GLN A 6 2.03 10.67 4.11
CA GLN A 6 1.38 11.08 2.87
C GLN A 6 2.30 11.91 1.96
N THR A 7 3.10 12.81 2.52
CA THR A 7 4.04 13.64 1.73
C THR A 7 5.02 12.79 0.95
N GLU A 8 5.57 11.76 1.59
CA GLU A 8 6.46 10.78 0.95
C GLU A 8 5.78 10.08 -0.23
N SER A 9 4.52 9.67 -0.07
CA SER A 9 3.76 9.05 -1.16
C SER A 9 3.59 9.97 -2.36
N GLN A 10 3.34 11.26 -2.13
CA GLN A 10 3.15 12.23 -3.20
C GLN A 10 4.45 12.48 -3.97
N VAL A 11 5.56 12.60 -3.26
CA VAL A 11 6.89 12.80 -3.87
C VAL A 11 7.27 11.59 -4.74
N ILE A 12 7.10 10.37 -4.21
CA ILE A 12 7.41 9.15 -4.96
C ILE A 12 6.50 9.00 -6.17
N GLN A 13 5.18 9.23 -6.01
CA GLN A 13 4.23 9.17 -7.13
C GLN A 13 4.57 10.19 -8.22
N ALA A 14 4.93 11.43 -7.84
CA ALA A 14 5.33 12.45 -8.80
C ALA A 14 6.60 12.05 -9.57
N TYR A 15 7.58 11.48 -8.87
CA TYR A 15 8.81 10.98 -9.49
C TYR A 15 8.55 9.82 -10.47
N LEU A 16 7.73 8.84 -10.08
CA LEU A 16 7.39 7.69 -10.92
C LEU A 16 6.63 8.14 -12.18
N LYS A 17 5.70 9.08 -12.04
CA LYS A 17 5.01 9.68 -13.20
C LYS A 17 5.97 10.40 -14.14
N LYS A 18 6.93 11.16 -13.62
CA LYS A 18 7.95 11.86 -14.42
C LYS A 18 8.83 10.89 -15.22
N THR A 19 9.09 9.71 -14.67
CA THR A 19 9.95 8.68 -15.29
C THR A 19 9.17 7.73 -16.21
N GLY A 20 7.87 7.94 -16.40
CA GLY A 20 7.02 7.16 -17.31
C GLY A 20 6.52 5.84 -16.72
N TYR A 21 6.70 5.60 -15.43
CA TYR A 21 6.18 4.40 -14.77
C TYR A 21 4.72 4.58 -14.37
N ALA A 22 3.92 3.53 -14.62
CA ALA A 22 2.59 3.43 -14.02
C ALA A 22 2.71 3.35 -12.50
N CYS A 23 1.88 4.10 -11.79
CA CYS A 23 1.89 4.15 -10.34
C CYS A 23 0.47 4.13 -9.79
N SER A 24 0.19 3.19 -8.89
CA SER A 24 -1.11 3.13 -8.20
C SER A 24 -1.31 4.38 -7.32
N PRO A 25 -2.52 4.96 -7.28
CA PRO A 25 -2.85 6.02 -6.33
C PRO A 25 -2.90 5.52 -4.88
N TYR A 26 -2.97 4.20 -4.67
CA TYR A 26 -3.00 3.57 -3.36
C TYR A 26 -1.60 3.09 -2.96
N TYR A 27 -1.36 3.07 -1.65
CA TYR A 27 -0.11 2.62 -1.06
C TYR A 27 -0.38 2.05 0.32
N LEU A 28 0.57 1.32 0.91
CA LEU A 28 0.48 0.84 2.28
C LEU A 28 1.24 1.77 3.23
N MET A 29 0.58 2.19 4.31
CA MET A 29 1.26 2.88 5.41
C MET A 29 2.19 1.92 6.17
N GLU A 30 3.32 2.43 6.64
CA GLU A 30 4.17 1.70 7.57
C GLU A 30 3.49 1.62 8.94
N LYS A 31 3.03 0.42 9.29
CA LYS A 31 2.36 0.10 10.56
C LYS A 31 2.85 -1.24 11.08
N ALA A 32 3.12 -1.31 12.39
CA ALA A 32 3.53 -2.52 13.08
C ALA A 32 2.54 -3.68 12.87
N SER A 33 1.24 -3.36 12.77
CA SER A 33 0.17 -4.33 12.55
C SER A 33 0.35 -5.15 11.27
N TYR A 34 0.90 -4.58 10.20
CA TYR A 34 1.20 -5.33 8.97
C TYR A 34 2.43 -6.24 9.12
N LYS A 35 3.40 -5.88 9.97
CA LYS A 35 4.54 -6.76 10.28
C LYS A 35 4.09 -7.93 11.15
N GLN A 36 3.25 -7.66 12.14
CA GLN A 36 2.69 -8.69 13.00
C GLN A 36 1.89 -9.73 12.21
N ILE A 37 0.95 -9.28 11.35
CA ILE A 37 0.09 -10.20 10.60
C ILE A 37 0.90 -11.11 9.65
N GLN A 38 1.98 -10.57 9.07
CA GLN A 38 2.91 -11.34 8.24
C GLN A 38 3.68 -12.38 9.06
N ASN A 39 4.15 -12.03 10.26
CA ASN A 39 4.81 -12.98 11.15
C ASN A 39 3.88 -14.11 11.60
N GLU A 40 2.57 -13.86 11.62
CA GLU A 40 1.53 -14.86 11.89
C GLU A 40 1.20 -15.74 10.65
N GLY A 41 1.88 -15.54 9.52
CA GLY A 41 1.62 -16.26 8.27
C GLY A 41 0.34 -15.84 7.55
N LYS A 42 -0.27 -14.72 7.96
CA LYS A 42 -1.51 -14.19 7.40
C LYS A 42 -1.26 -13.11 6.36
N THR A 43 -2.27 -12.87 5.54
CA THR A 43 -2.24 -11.86 4.49
C THR A 43 -2.39 -10.43 5.05
N ILE A 44 -1.94 -9.43 4.29
CA ILE A 44 -2.02 -8.02 4.70
C ILE A 44 -3.47 -7.50 4.86
N THR A 45 -4.43 -8.17 4.22
CA THR A 45 -5.87 -7.89 4.31
C THR A 45 -6.50 -8.44 5.60
N GLU A 46 -5.83 -9.35 6.29
CA GLU A 46 -6.30 -9.96 7.55
C GLU A 46 -5.88 -9.15 8.80
N VAL A 47 -5.31 -7.96 8.62
CA VAL A 47 -4.93 -7.09 9.73
C VAL A 47 -6.16 -6.67 10.55
N LYS A 48 -6.03 -6.70 11.89
CA LYS A 48 -7.13 -6.38 12.83
C LYS A 48 -7.81 -5.02 12.58
N TYR A 49 -7.07 -4.05 12.04
CA TYR A 49 -7.55 -2.68 11.83
C TYR A 49 -8.26 -2.56 10.48
N LYS A 50 -9.59 -2.38 10.50
CA LYS A 50 -10.42 -2.28 9.28
C LYS A 50 -9.91 -1.26 8.25
N LYS A 51 -9.46 -0.07 8.68
CA LYS A 51 -8.93 0.95 7.76
C LYS A 51 -7.67 0.48 7.03
N LEU A 52 -6.81 -0.29 7.69
CA LEU A 52 -5.61 -0.85 7.08
C LEU A 52 -5.97 -1.98 6.11
N ALA A 53 -6.88 -2.88 6.52
CA ALA A 53 -7.39 -3.91 5.61
C ALA A 53 -8.02 -3.32 4.34
N GLN A 54 -8.82 -2.26 4.47
CA GLN A 54 -9.40 -1.53 3.33
C GLN A 54 -8.34 -0.87 2.44
N GLN A 55 -7.29 -0.29 3.03
CA GLN A 55 -6.19 0.30 2.27
C GLN A 55 -5.43 -0.78 1.47
N ALA A 56 -5.19 -1.94 2.08
CA ALA A 56 -4.59 -3.08 1.40
C ALA A 56 -5.47 -3.59 0.26
N GLN A 57 -6.78 -3.71 0.48
CA GLN A 57 -7.72 -4.14 -0.55
C GLN A 57 -7.72 -3.20 -1.75
N LYS A 58 -7.83 -1.88 -1.53
CA LYS A 58 -7.79 -0.88 -2.62
C LYS A 58 -6.51 -0.95 -3.45
N LEU A 59 -5.38 -1.20 -2.79
CA LEU A 59 -4.13 -1.39 -3.50
C LEU A 59 -4.17 -2.66 -4.38
N ILE A 60 -4.64 -3.78 -3.83
CA ILE A 60 -4.81 -5.03 -4.59
C ILE A 60 -5.72 -4.80 -5.79
N ASP A 61 -6.88 -4.19 -5.59
CA ASP A 61 -7.84 -3.91 -6.67
C ASP A 61 -7.19 -3.06 -7.77
N SER A 62 -6.46 -2.00 -7.41
CA SER A 62 -5.77 -1.17 -8.42
C SER A 62 -4.64 -1.86 -9.18
N LEU A 63 -4.04 -2.90 -8.58
CA LEU A 63 -3.03 -3.70 -9.26
C LEU A 63 -3.70 -4.67 -10.22
N LEU A 64 -4.85 -5.25 -9.84
CA LEU A 64 -5.65 -6.10 -10.71
C LEU A 64 -6.24 -5.31 -11.88
N ASP A 65 -6.70 -4.09 -11.66
CA ASP A 65 -7.21 -3.18 -12.72
C ASP A 65 -6.14 -2.79 -13.75
N TYR A 66 -4.86 -2.90 -13.39
CA TYR A 66 -3.75 -2.57 -14.27
C TYR A 66 -3.30 -3.74 -15.17
N LEU A 67 -3.64 -4.98 -14.80
CA LEU A 67 -3.30 -6.20 -15.55
C LEU A 67 -4.21 -6.36 -16.78
#